data_AF-A0A4U0UL34-F1
#
_entry.id   AF-A0A4U0UL34-F1
#
_cell.length_a   1.000
_cell.length_b   1.000
_cell.length_c   1.000
_cell.angle_alpha   90.00
_cell.angle_beta   90.00
_cell.angle_gamma   90.00
#
_symmetry.space_group_name_H-M   'P 1'
#
loop_
_entity.id
_entity.type
_entity.pdbx_description
1 polymer ?
#
loop_
_entity_poly.entity_id
_entity_poly.type
_entity_poly.pdbx_seq_one_letter_code
_entity_poly.pdbx_strand_id
1 'polypeptide(L)'
;MLGLESNSQTTINLLRTKQCVLNLPSDDMVAPVNALARTTGTIVVPDIKISLGYRYEKDKFAVAGLTPQPSDLVAPPRIQECPAQMEAELAGVHEMMSSLPGEAKGFTLAVEVRVLRTHVVVALRLQGHENRIDPDAWRPMIMNFQHLYGLKSGKPEVSALASIEEELYRLPAENPGH
;
A
#
# COMPACT_ATOMS: atom_id res chain seq x y z
N MET A 1 4.69 8.28 -0.52
CA MET A 1 5.50 7.95 -1.72
C MET A 1 5.57 6.44 -1.86
N LEU A 2 5.44 5.91 -3.08
CA LEU A 2 5.52 4.50 -3.42
C LEU A 2 6.67 4.29 -4.41
N GLY A 3 7.52 3.29 -4.18
CA GLY A 3 8.52 2.86 -5.17
C GLY A 3 7.96 1.72 -6.01
N LEU A 4 7.77 1.92 -7.32
CA LEU A 4 7.17 0.92 -8.20
C LEU A 4 8.01 0.69 -9.47
N GLU A 5 8.05 -0.55 -9.95
CA GLU A 5 8.61 -0.89 -11.28
C GLU A 5 7.75 -0.20 -12.36
N SER A 6 8.39 0.53 -13.27
CA SER A 6 7.71 1.37 -14.27
C SER A 6 6.81 0.56 -15.21
N ASN A 7 7.18 -0.68 -15.52
CA ASN A 7 6.44 -1.58 -16.40
C ASN A 7 5.36 -2.43 -15.69
N SER A 8 5.23 -2.32 -14.37
CA SER A 8 4.29 -3.18 -13.63
C SER A 8 2.83 -2.82 -13.97
N GLN A 9 1.93 -3.82 -13.98
CA GLN A 9 0.52 -3.56 -14.22
C GLN A 9 -0.08 -2.56 -13.21
N THR A 10 0.41 -2.56 -11.97
CA THR A 10 0.01 -1.59 -10.95
C THR A 10 0.39 -0.17 -11.36
N THR A 11 1.63 0.05 -11.81
CA THR A 11 2.09 1.36 -12.30
C THR A 11 1.30 1.81 -13.52
N ILE A 12 1.12 0.94 -14.51
CA ILE A 12 0.34 1.24 -15.72
C ILE A 12 -1.08 1.65 -15.35
N ASN A 13 -1.73 0.91 -14.44
CA ASN A 13 -3.07 1.25 -13.97
C ASN A 13 -3.09 2.60 -13.25
N LEU A 14 -2.19 2.83 -12.30
CA LEU A 14 -2.12 4.07 -11.53
C LEU A 14 -1.84 5.30 -12.42
N LEU A 15 -0.95 5.18 -13.40
CA LEU A 15 -0.69 6.26 -14.35
C LEU A 15 -1.89 6.56 -15.25
N ARG A 16 -2.71 5.55 -15.58
CA ARG A 16 -3.92 5.69 -16.40
C ARG A 16 -5.11 6.23 -15.62
N THR A 17 -5.37 5.70 -14.43
CA THR A 17 -6.58 6.02 -13.64
C THR A 17 -6.35 7.13 -12.63
N LYS A 18 -5.09 7.43 -12.31
CA LYS A 18 -4.69 8.45 -11.31
C LYS A 18 -5.22 8.17 -9.90
N GLN A 19 -5.63 6.95 -9.63
CA GLN A 19 -6.26 6.55 -8.37
C GLN A 19 -5.76 5.19 -7.92
N CYS A 20 -5.60 5.02 -6.61
CA CYS A 20 -5.25 3.75 -5.97
C CYS A 20 -5.85 3.64 -4.57
N VAL A 21 -5.85 2.41 -4.04
CA VAL A 21 -6.03 2.15 -2.62
C VAL A 21 -4.79 1.45 -2.10
N LEU A 22 -4.23 1.96 -1.00
CA LEU A 22 -3.21 1.28 -0.22
C LEU A 22 -3.92 0.43 0.83
N ASN A 23 -3.84 -0.90 0.72
CA ASN A 23 -4.41 -1.83 1.68
C ASN A 23 -3.26 -2.37 2.56
N LEU A 24 -3.34 -2.15 3.86
CA LEU A 24 -2.30 -2.57 4.81
C LEU A 24 -2.75 -3.88 5.49
N PRO A 25 -2.10 -5.01 5.20
CA PRO A 25 -2.44 -6.29 5.81
C PRO A 25 -1.95 -6.39 7.26
N SER A 26 -2.72 -7.10 8.08
CA SER A 26 -2.23 -7.60 9.37
C SER A 26 -1.23 -8.74 9.17
N ASP A 27 -0.42 -9.01 10.20
CA ASP A 27 0.59 -10.07 10.20
C ASP A 27 0.03 -11.50 10.13
N ASP A 28 -1.27 -11.69 10.35
CA ASP A 28 -2.01 -12.95 10.14
C ASP A 28 -2.42 -13.19 8.67
N MET A 29 -2.32 -12.19 7.80
CA MET A 29 -2.73 -12.26 6.39
C MET A 29 -1.66 -12.86 5.46
N VAL A 30 -0.83 -13.80 5.95
CA VAL A 30 0.28 -14.40 5.19
C VAL A 30 -0.21 -15.12 3.92
N ALA A 31 -1.28 -15.88 4.04
CA ALA A 31 -1.83 -16.69 2.94
C ALA A 31 -2.24 -15.83 1.72
N PRO A 32 -3.11 -14.79 1.86
CA PRO A 32 -3.49 -13.95 0.72
C PRO A 32 -2.30 -13.19 0.12
N VAL A 33 -1.36 -12.70 0.94
CA VAL A 33 -0.16 -12.00 0.45
C VAL A 33 0.71 -12.94 -0.41
N ASN A 34 0.95 -14.17 0.05
CA ASN A 34 1.71 -15.16 -0.72
C ASN A 34 0.95 -15.63 -1.98
N ALA A 35 -0.38 -15.73 -1.95
CA ALA A 35 -1.17 -16.10 -3.12
C ALA A 35 -1.05 -15.06 -4.26
N LEU A 36 -0.91 -13.77 -3.90
CA LEU A 36 -0.65 -12.68 -4.84
C LEU A 36 0.80 -12.65 -5.35
N ALA A 37 1.75 -13.21 -4.60
CA ALA A 37 3.15 -13.23 -5.01
C ALA A 37 3.30 -13.96 -6.36
N ARG A 38 4.21 -13.45 -7.21
CA ARG A 38 4.48 -13.99 -8.55
C ARG A 38 3.22 -14.06 -9.43
N THR A 39 2.27 -13.15 -9.24
CA THR A 39 1.15 -12.94 -10.17
C THR A 39 1.34 -11.62 -10.92
N THR A 40 0.93 -11.55 -12.18
CA THR A 40 0.90 -10.31 -12.95
C THR A 40 -0.45 -10.14 -13.65
N GLY A 41 -0.94 -8.90 -13.72
CA GLY A 41 -2.13 -8.58 -14.51
C GLY A 41 -1.81 -8.31 -15.99
N THR A 42 -0.53 -8.40 -16.38
CA THR A 42 -0.10 -8.26 -17.78
C THR A 42 -0.27 -9.59 -18.49
N ILE A 43 -1.09 -9.62 -19.56
CA ILE A 43 -1.45 -10.85 -20.29
C ILE A 43 -0.22 -11.54 -20.89
N VAL A 44 0.66 -10.77 -21.54
CA VAL A 44 1.92 -11.29 -22.08
C VAL A 44 2.96 -11.21 -20.98
N VAL A 45 3.27 -12.36 -20.38
CA VAL A 45 4.28 -12.47 -19.33
C VAL A 45 5.66 -12.66 -19.98
N PRO A 46 6.65 -11.78 -19.75
CA PRO A 46 7.99 -11.96 -20.30
C PRO A 46 8.64 -13.28 -19.86
N ASP A 47 9.44 -13.92 -20.71
CA ASP A 47 10.10 -15.21 -20.44
C ASP A 47 10.89 -15.22 -19.14
N ILE A 48 11.58 -14.12 -18.83
CA ILE A 48 12.31 -13.96 -17.56
C ILE A 48 11.37 -13.99 -16.34
N LYS A 49 10.17 -13.41 -16.45
CA LYS A 49 9.17 -13.47 -15.37
C LYS A 49 8.62 -14.90 -15.26
N ILE A 50 8.42 -15.63 -16.37
CA ILE A 50 8.00 -17.03 -16.37
C ILE A 50 9.07 -17.95 -15.73
N SER A 51 10.35 -17.77 -16.04
CA SER A 51 11.44 -18.56 -15.43
C SER A 51 11.58 -18.28 -13.93
N LEU A 52 11.28 -17.03 -13.53
CA LEU A 52 11.09 -16.62 -12.13
C LEU A 52 9.71 -17.03 -11.58
N GLY A 53 8.94 -17.87 -12.28
CA GLY A 53 7.64 -18.46 -11.94
C GLY A 53 6.50 -17.47 -11.69
N TYR A 54 6.55 -16.31 -12.32
CA TYR A 54 5.40 -15.45 -12.45
C TYR A 54 4.38 -16.05 -13.41
N ARG A 55 3.10 -15.86 -13.10
CA ARG A 55 1.98 -16.24 -13.98
C ARG A 55 1.03 -15.07 -14.18
N TYR A 56 0.37 -15.05 -15.33
CA TYR A 56 -0.75 -14.14 -15.55
C TYR A 56 -1.91 -14.52 -14.63
N GLU A 57 -2.48 -13.53 -13.97
CA GLU A 57 -3.71 -13.67 -13.21
C GLU A 57 -4.58 -12.44 -13.43
N LYS A 58 -5.78 -12.66 -13.98
CA LYS A 58 -6.75 -11.59 -14.22
C LYS A 58 -7.47 -11.25 -12.92
N ASP A 59 -7.89 -12.26 -12.18
CA ASP A 59 -8.69 -12.10 -10.97
C ASP A 59 -7.84 -12.40 -9.72
N LYS A 60 -7.08 -11.38 -9.33
CA LYS A 60 -6.20 -11.45 -8.17
C LYS A 60 -6.96 -11.50 -6.84
N PHE A 61 -8.18 -10.98 -6.79
CA PHE A 61 -9.02 -11.07 -5.59
C PHE A 61 -9.42 -12.52 -5.33
N ALA A 62 -9.93 -13.21 -6.36
CA ALA A 62 -10.30 -14.61 -6.27
C ALA A 62 -9.12 -15.51 -5.89
N VAL A 63 -7.96 -15.35 -6.54
CA VAL A 63 -6.76 -16.15 -6.23
C VAL A 63 -6.25 -15.95 -4.81
N ALA A 64 -6.38 -14.73 -4.28
CA ALA A 64 -5.95 -14.43 -2.92
C ALA A 64 -7.01 -14.77 -1.86
N GLY A 65 -8.24 -15.12 -2.27
CA GLY A 65 -9.37 -15.28 -1.35
C GLY A 65 -9.73 -13.98 -0.63
N LEU A 66 -9.56 -12.83 -1.31
CA LEU A 66 -9.83 -11.51 -0.77
C LEU A 66 -11.15 -10.96 -1.32
N THR A 67 -11.88 -10.23 -0.49
CA THR A 67 -13.18 -9.66 -0.87
C THR A 67 -13.00 -8.19 -1.27
N PRO A 68 -13.33 -7.81 -2.52
CA PRO A 68 -13.33 -6.41 -2.90
C PRO A 68 -14.51 -5.69 -2.24
N GLN A 69 -14.25 -4.52 -1.65
CA GLN A 69 -15.27 -3.61 -1.15
C GLN A 69 -15.15 -2.23 -1.83
N PRO A 70 -16.27 -1.54 -2.11
CA PRO A 70 -16.21 -0.20 -2.68
C PRO A 70 -15.39 0.79 -1.84
N SER A 71 -14.70 1.68 -2.55
CA SER A 71 -14.09 2.88 -2.01
C SER A 71 -15.10 4.02 -2.04
N ASP A 72 -14.90 5.02 -1.18
CA ASP A 72 -15.83 6.16 -1.06
C ASP A 72 -15.53 7.26 -2.08
N LEU A 73 -14.26 7.50 -2.39
CA LEU A 73 -13.77 8.66 -3.15
C LEU A 73 -12.99 8.28 -4.41
N VAL A 74 -12.52 7.03 -4.52
CA VAL A 74 -11.76 6.53 -5.68
C VAL A 74 -12.41 5.32 -6.33
N ALA A 75 -12.10 5.06 -7.61
CA ALA A 75 -12.66 3.93 -8.34
C ALA A 75 -12.09 2.55 -7.94
N PRO A 76 -10.77 2.37 -7.65
CA PRO A 76 -10.23 1.07 -7.25
C PRO A 76 -10.86 0.60 -5.92
N PRO A 77 -11.20 -0.68 -5.78
CA PRO A 77 -11.79 -1.20 -4.54
C PRO A 77 -10.75 -1.33 -3.42
N ARG A 78 -11.23 -1.31 -2.19
CA ARG A 78 -10.46 -1.71 -1.00
C ARG A 78 -10.59 -3.23 -0.79
N ILE A 79 -9.73 -3.80 0.05
CA ILE A 79 -9.76 -5.21 0.47
C ILE A 79 -10.42 -5.28 1.84
N GLN A 80 -11.61 -5.90 1.93
CA GLN A 80 -12.42 -5.94 3.16
C GLN A 80 -11.65 -6.49 4.37
N GLU A 81 -10.78 -7.46 4.14
CA GLU A 81 -10.00 -8.15 5.18
C GLU A 81 -8.84 -7.29 5.70
N CYS A 82 -8.39 -6.26 4.96
CA CYS A 82 -7.32 -5.38 5.42
C CYS A 82 -7.86 -4.38 6.46
N PRO A 83 -7.27 -4.32 7.67
CA PRO A 83 -7.82 -3.53 8.77
C PRO A 83 -7.49 -2.04 8.70
N ALA A 84 -6.52 -1.64 7.88
CA ALA A 84 -6.18 -0.25 7.60
C ALA A 84 -6.01 -0.04 6.09
N GLN A 85 -6.67 0.98 5.54
CA GLN A 85 -6.69 1.25 4.11
C GLN A 85 -6.65 2.76 3.85
N MET A 86 -6.02 3.18 2.76
CA MET A 86 -5.95 4.58 2.36
C MET A 86 -6.36 4.72 0.89
N GLU A 87 -7.43 5.47 0.65
CA GLU A 87 -7.83 5.90 -0.69
C GLU A 87 -6.97 7.08 -1.11
N ALA A 88 -6.39 7.03 -2.31
CA ALA A 88 -5.44 8.04 -2.73
C ALA A 88 -5.48 8.32 -4.23
N GLU A 89 -5.06 9.53 -4.58
CA GLU A 89 -4.89 9.99 -5.95
C GLU A 89 -3.42 10.22 -6.27
N LEU A 90 -3.06 10.07 -7.55
CA LEU A 90 -1.72 10.37 -8.02
C LEU A 90 -1.44 11.88 -7.91
N ALA A 91 -0.42 12.26 -7.16
CA ALA A 91 0.02 13.65 -7.01
C ALA A 91 1.27 13.97 -7.85
N GLY A 92 2.17 12.99 -8.04
CA GLY A 92 3.45 13.21 -8.70
C GLY A 92 4.13 11.89 -9.10
N VAL A 93 5.00 11.96 -10.11
CA VAL A 93 5.78 10.82 -10.60
C VAL A 93 7.17 11.30 -10.91
N HIS A 94 8.16 10.63 -10.33
CA HIS A 94 9.57 10.94 -10.52
C HIS A 94 10.30 9.70 -11.01
N GLU A 95 10.93 9.82 -12.16
CA GLU A 95 11.79 8.75 -12.70
C GLU A 95 13.05 8.62 -11.85
N MET A 96 13.36 7.39 -11.44
CA MET A 96 14.59 7.04 -10.74
C MET A 96 15.58 6.37 -11.70
N MET A 97 16.82 6.20 -11.26
CA MET A 97 17.86 5.51 -12.04
C MET A 97 18.22 6.21 -13.37
N SER A 98 18.10 7.53 -13.44
CA SER A 98 18.34 8.32 -14.66
C SER A 98 19.78 8.21 -15.19
N SER A 99 20.74 7.85 -14.34
CA SER A 99 22.15 7.64 -14.66
C SER A 99 22.48 6.22 -15.19
N LEU A 100 21.55 5.27 -15.08
CA LEU A 100 21.77 3.91 -15.59
C LEU A 100 21.52 3.85 -17.11
N PRO A 101 22.20 2.95 -17.84
CA PRO A 101 22.02 2.80 -19.28
C PRO A 101 20.83 1.90 -19.65
N GLY A 102 20.35 2.04 -20.88
CA GLY A 102 19.38 1.12 -21.49
C GLY A 102 18.06 1.02 -20.71
N GLU A 103 17.51 -0.20 -20.63
CA GLU A 103 16.24 -0.50 -19.95
C GLU A 103 16.28 -0.32 -18.42
N ALA A 104 17.48 -0.21 -17.83
CA ALA A 104 17.63 0.10 -16.41
C ALA A 104 17.32 1.58 -16.09
N LYS A 105 17.41 2.47 -17.09
CA LYS A 105 17.05 3.88 -16.95
C LYS A 105 15.54 4.00 -16.74
N GLY A 106 15.11 4.66 -15.67
CA GLY A 106 13.67 4.84 -15.41
C GLY A 106 12.94 3.54 -15.03
N PHE A 107 13.67 2.47 -14.69
CA PHE A 107 13.06 1.19 -14.32
C PHE A 107 12.20 1.29 -13.05
N THR A 108 12.56 2.20 -12.14
CA THR A 108 11.81 2.47 -10.91
C THR A 108 11.24 3.88 -10.96
N LEU A 109 10.00 4.03 -10.51
CA LEU A 109 9.35 5.32 -10.30
C LEU A 109 9.16 5.56 -8.80
N ALA A 110 9.48 6.77 -8.35
CA ALA A 110 8.98 7.31 -7.10
C ALA A 110 7.64 8.00 -7.37
N VAL A 111 6.57 7.42 -6.84
CA VAL A 111 5.19 7.84 -7.10
C VAL A 111 4.62 8.51 -5.85
N GLU A 112 4.26 9.77 -5.98
CA GLU A 112 3.59 10.53 -4.94
C GLU A 112 2.09 10.32 -5.04
N VAL A 113 1.46 10.02 -3.91
CA VAL A 113 0.02 9.86 -3.81
C VAL A 113 -0.50 10.71 -2.66
N ARG A 114 -1.62 11.40 -2.91
CA ARG A 114 -2.33 12.19 -1.92
C ARG A 114 -3.44 11.33 -1.33
N VAL A 115 -3.35 11.07 -0.04
CA VAL A 115 -4.38 10.30 0.69
C VAL A 115 -5.61 11.20 0.85
N LEU A 116 -6.75 10.74 0.35
CA LEU A 116 -8.04 11.41 0.47
C LEU A 116 -8.80 10.96 1.72
N ARG A 117 -8.70 9.65 2.03
CA ARG A 117 -9.43 9.04 3.13
C ARG A 117 -8.69 7.85 3.70
N THR A 118 -8.60 7.81 5.02
CA THR A 118 -8.06 6.67 5.76
C THR A 118 -9.20 5.93 6.43
N HIS A 119 -9.24 4.61 6.22
CA HIS A 119 -10.18 3.69 6.85
C HIS A 119 -9.42 2.80 7.81
N VAL A 120 -9.94 2.67 9.02
CA VAL A 120 -9.35 1.85 10.07
C VAL A 120 -10.48 1.18 10.82
N VAL A 121 -10.38 -0.14 11.01
CA VAL A 121 -11.34 -0.88 11.82
C VAL A 121 -11.35 -0.35 13.26
N VAL A 122 -12.53 -0.34 13.89
CA VAL A 122 -12.72 0.27 15.22
C VAL A 122 -11.78 -0.33 16.27
N ALA A 123 -11.47 -1.62 16.17
CA ALA A 123 -10.57 -2.32 17.10
C ALA A 123 -9.12 -1.80 17.10
N LEU A 124 -8.70 -1.09 16.06
CA LEU A 124 -7.36 -0.47 16.01
C LEU A 124 -7.36 0.98 16.50
N ARG A 125 -8.52 1.57 16.82
CA ARG A 125 -8.60 2.95 17.31
C ARG A 125 -8.27 3.00 18.80
N LEU A 126 -7.43 3.95 19.17
CA LEU A 126 -7.12 4.22 20.58
C LEU A 126 -8.37 4.76 21.28
N GLN A 127 -8.76 4.13 22.39
CA GLN A 127 -9.96 4.51 23.12
C GLN A 127 -9.91 5.99 23.54
N GLY A 128 -11.02 6.70 23.32
CA GLY A 128 -11.14 8.13 23.65
C GLY A 128 -10.57 9.08 22.58
N HIS A 129 -9.99 8.55 21.49
CA HIS A 129 -9.46 9.34 20.40
C HIS A 129 -10.15 9.03 19.07
N GLU A 130 -10.50 10.06 18.32
CA GLU A 130 -11.15 9.90 17.01
C GLU A 130 -10.16 9.45 15.93
N ASN A 131 -8.94 10.02 15.94
CA ASN A 131 -7.96 9.91 14.86
C ASN A 131 -6.64 9.23 15.28
N ARG A 132 -6.61 8.45 16.37
CA ARG A 132 -5.39 7.77 16.84
C ARG A 132 -5.48 6.26 16.71
N ILE A 133 -4.37 5.67 16.27
CA ILE A 133 -4.19 4.22 16.24
C ILE A 133 -3.67 3.76 17.59
N ASP A 134 -4.22 2.67 18.11
CA ASP A 134 -3.61 1.95 19.23
C ASP A 134 -2.43 1.11 18.70
N PRO A 135 -1.17 1.48 19.04
CA PRO A 135 0.01 0.76 18.56
C PRO A 135 0.16 -0.66 19.13
N ASP A 136 -0.51 -1.00 20.24
CA ASP A 136 -0.48 -2.35 20.80
C ASP A 136 -1.51 -3.28 20.09
N ALA A 137 -2.60 -2.70 19.59
CA ALA A 137 -3.61 -3.38 18.77
C ALA A 137 -3.18 -3.52 17.31
N TRP A 138 -2.44 -2.56 16.75
CA TRP A 138 -2.00 -2.60 15.36
C TRP A 138 -0.85 -3.58 15.15
N ARG A 139 -1.09 -4.61 14.32
CA ARG A 139 -0.14 -5.68 13.99
C ARG A 139 0.11 -5.74 12.48
N PRO A 140 0.84 -4.77 11.90
CA PRO A 140 1.14 -4.77 10.48
C PRO A 140 2.06 -5.93 10.09
N MET A 141 1.83 -6.50 8.92
CA MET A 141 2.84 -7.37 8.29
C MET A 141 4.04 -6.56 7.81
N ILE A 142 5.24 -7.02 8.13
CA ILE A 142 6.51 -6.42 7.72
C ILE A 142 7.23 -7.38 6.77
N MET A 143 7.49 -6.94 5.54
CA MET A 143 8.39 -7.62 4.62
C MET A 143 9.84 -7.25 4.97
N ASN A 144 10.62 -8.22 5.43
CA ASN A 144 12.03 -8.04 5.79
C ASN A 144 12.88 -9.06 5.01
N PHE A 145 13.65 -8.60 4.02
CA PHE A 145 14.47 -9.45 3.15
C PHE A 145 13.75 -10.72 2.63
N GLN A 146 12.56 -10.55 2.04
CA GLN A 146 11.72 -11.65 1.52
C GLN A 146 11.09 -12.57 2.58
N HIS A 147 11.20 -12.24 3.86
CA HIS A 147 10.49 -12.90 4.95
C HIS A 147 9.35 -12.02 5.47
N LEU A 148 8.24 -12.63 5.86
CA LEU A 148 7.08 -11.95 6.45
C LEU A 148 7.16 -12.02 7.97
N TYR A 149 7.19 -10.87 8.63
CA TYR A 149 7.26 -10.72 10.09
C TYR A 149 6.03 -9.98 10.64
N GLY A 150 5.75 -10.23 11.91
CA GLY A 150 4.84 -9.44 12.74
C GLY A 150 5.58 -8.72 13.86
N LEU A 151 4.88 -7.83 14.57
CA LEU A 151 5.44 -7.13 15.72
C LEU A 151 5.45 -8.02 16.97
N LYS A 152 6.54 -7.98 17.75
CA LYS A 152 6.55 -8.54 19.11
C LYS A 152 5.58 -7.73 19.99
N SER A 153 4.89 -8.41 20.90
CA SER A 153 4.03 -7.75 21.88
C SER A 153 4.81 -6.86 22.86
N GLY A 154 4.20 -5.73 23.18
CA GLY A 154 4.72 -4.75 24.12
C GLY A 154 5.65 -3.72 23.47
N LYS A 155 5.71 -2.55 24.09
CA LYS A 155 6.63 -1.47 23.71
C LYS A 155 7.96 -1.70 24.44
N PRO A 156 9.10 -1.73 23.74
CA PRO A 156 10.39 -1.85 24.41
C PRO A 156 10.66 -0.63 25.28
N GLU A 157 10.29 0.57 24.81
CA GLU A 157 10.42 1.86 25.52
C GLU A 157 9.37 2.85 25.01
N VAL A 158 9.14 3.95 25.74
CA VAL A 158 8.28 5.06 25.30
C VAL A 158 9.06 5.97 24.35
N SER A 159 8.49 6.29 23.19
CA SER A 159 9.07 7.27 22.27
C SER A 159 8.96 8.68 22.83
N ALA A 160 10.02 9.49 22.72
CA ALA A 160 9.96 10.92 23.04
C ALA A 160 8.87 11.65 22.22
N LEU A 161 8.56 11.18 21.01
CA LEU A 161 7.49 11.71 20.17
C LEU A 161 6.10 11.50 20.76
N ALA A 162 5.92 10.49 21.64
CA ALA A 162 4.63 10.25 22.30
C ALA A 162 4.25 11.36 23.30
N SER A 163 5.17 12.29 23.59
CA SER A 163 4.90 13.48 24.41
C SER A 163 4.26 14.64 23.64
N ILE A 164 4.17 14.53 22.31
CA ILE A 164 3.64 15.58 21.44
C ILE A 164 2.24 15.18 21.00
N GLU A 165 1.26 16.07 21.18
CA GLU A 165 -0.10 15.85 20.70
C GLU A 165 -0.12 15.75 19.16
N GLU A 166 -0.49 14.58 18.62
CA GLU A 166 -0.42 14.28 17.18
C GLU A 166 -1.17 15.30 16.30
N GLU A 167 -2.25 15.88 16.82
CA GLU A 167 -3.05 16.90 16.12
C GLU A 167 -2.26 18.19 15.83
N LEU A 168 -1.16 18.44 16.55
CA LEU A 168 -0.25 19.56 16.28
C LEU A 168 0.56 19.36 14.99
N TYR A 169 0.67 18.12 14.49
CA TYR A 169 1.30 17.81 13.20
C TYR A 169 0.32 17.86 12.03
N ARG A 170 -0.98 18.08 12.29
CA ARG A 170 -1.99 18.11 11.23
C ARG A 170 -1.66 19.26 10.29
N LEU A 171 -1.40 18.91 9.03
CA LEU A 171 -1.19 19.90 7.97
C LEU A 171 -2.45 20.76 7.81
N PRO A 172 -2.32 22.04 7.45
CA PRO A 172 -3.46 22.90 7.18
C PRO A 172 -4.40 22.25 6.17
N ALA A 173 -5.71 22.45 6.33
CA ALA A 173 -6.67 22.07 5.30
C ALA A 173 -6.32 22.80 4.00
N GLU A 174 -6.25 22.07 2.89
CA GLU A 174 -6.07 22.68 1.57
C GLU A 174 -7.27 23.60 1.29
N ASN A 175 -7.00 24.85 0.93
CA ASN A 175 -8.06 25.77 0.51
C ASN A 175 -8.72 25.19 -0.76
N PRO A 176 -10.06 25.09 -0.85
CA PRO A 176 -10.75 24.50 -2.02
C PRO A 176 -10.63 25.30 -3.34
N GLY A 177 -9.68 26.23 -3.45
CA GLY A 177 -9.59 27.16 -4.58
C GLY A 177 -8.16 27.30 -5.08
N HIS A 178 -7.75 26.40 -5.97
CA HIS A 178 -6.82 26.66 -7.07
C HIS A 178 -7.02 25.66 -8.19
#